data_AF-A0A537QV29-F1
#
_entry.id   AF-A0A537QV29-F1
#
_cell.length_a   1.000
_cell.length_b   1.000
_cell.length_c   1.000
_cell.angle_alpha   90.00
_cell.angle_beta   90.00
_cell.angle_gamma   90.00
#
_symmetry.space_group_name_H-M   'P 1'
#
loop_
_entity.id
_entity.type
_entity.pdbx_description
1 polymer ?
#
loop_
_entity_poly.entity_id
_entity_poly.type
_entity_poly.pdbx_seq_one_letter_code
_entity_poly.pdbx_strand_id
1 'polypeptide(L)'
;MAIADNVLGRLVRFNAARGKPGDNKQRGSTGRRLDRVLLRGIRVLRWMVLLAVLALIGWAANYEMRTSYVEAWLFTRIDRSMSVAVEPGTNDSIRFPKHGPYDERLGYVSLPQFISALNGRHFTVEKQARWSRGLDRFVDLGGFPIYAEKDRAGLRIFDRSGAEVYGTRFPQLAYRDFASIPPLVANSLLFIEDR
;
A
#
# COMPACT_ATOMS: atom_id res chain seq x y z
N MET A 1 -46.40 -41.82 16.69
CA MET A 1 -47.35 -42.61 15.86
C MET A 1 -46.89 -42.45 14.43
N ALA A 2 -46.16 -43.42 13.85
CA ALA A 2 -46.68 -44.68 13.29
C ALA A 2 -47.40 -44.35 11.95
N ILE A 3 -46.97 -44.75 10.75
CA ILE A 3 -46.78 -46.09 10.16
C ILE A 3 -46.30 -45.82 8.70
N ALA A 4 -45.12 -46.26 8.27
CA ALA A 4 -44.75 -47.56 7.69
C ALA A 4 -44.88 -47.67 6.15
N ASP A 5 -43.74 -48.05 5.59
CA ASP A 5 -43.42 -48.83 4.40
C ASP A 5 -44.50 -49.62 3.66
N ASN A 6 -44.23 -49.76 2.35
CA ASN A 6 -44.39 -50.91 1.45
C ASN A 6 -45.36 -50.70 0.29
N VAL A 7 -44.84 -50.82 -0.94
CA VAL A 7 -45.28 -51.89 -1.88
C VAL A 7 -44.08 -52.35 -2.71
N LEU A 8 -43.40 -53.38 -2.19
CA LEU A 8 -42.58 -54.32 -2.94
C LEU A 8 -43.53 -55.37 -3.54
N GLY A 9 -43.56 -55.59 -4.85
CA GLY A 9 -44.18 -56.81 -5.41
C GLY A 9 -44.92 -56.69 -6.74
N ARG A 10 -44.18 -56.66 -7.85
CA ARG A 10 -44.52 -57.18 -9.21
C ARG A 10 -43.44 -56.61 -10.13
N LEU A 11 -42.48 -57.37 -10.62
CA LEU A 11 -42.67 -58.53 -11.47
C LEU A 11 -41.54 -59.53 -11.26
N VAL A 12 -41.97 -60.72 -10.91
CA VAL A 12 -41.17 -61.92 -10.70
C VAL A 12 -40.97 -62.61 -12.06
N ARG A 13 -39.72 -63.04 -12.30
CA ARG A 13 -39.26 -64.09 -13.22
C ARG A 13 -39.38 -63.80 -14.72
N PHE A 14 -38.23 -63.74 -15.39
CA PHE A 14 -37.85 -64.82 -16.30
C PHE A 14 -36.33 -64.89 -16.48
N ASN A 15 -35.85 -66.13 -16.34
CA ASN A 15 -34.65 -66.70 -16.94
C ASN A 15 -33.31 -66.58 -16.20
N ALA A 16 -32.99 -67.69 -15.52
CA ALA A 16 -31.65 -68.08 -15.14
C ALA A 16 -30.88 -68.57 -16.37
N ALA A 17 -29.67 -68.04 -16.58
CA ALA A 17 -28.64 -68.73 -17.35
C ALA A 17 -27.35 -68.74 -16.51
N ARG A 18 -27.12 -69.89 -15.89
CA ARG A 18 -25.93 -70.27 -15.14
C ARG A 18 -24.79 -70.50 -16.13
N GLY A 19 -24.00 -69.46 -16.43
CA GLY A 19 -22.73 -69.58 -17.14
C GLY A 19 -21.64 -70.08 -16.18
N LYS A 20 -20.97 -71.17 -16.54
CA LYS A 20 -19.92 -71.86 -15.78
C LYS A 20 -18.75 -70.93 -15.40
N PRO A 21 -18.04 -71.17 -14.27
CA PRO A 21 -16.76 -70.54 -13.99
C PRO A 21 -15.69 -71.25 -14.83
N GLY A 22 -15.57 -70.84 -16.08
CA GLY A 22 -14.58 -71.35 -17.02
C GLY A 22 -13.72 -70.20 -17.51
N ASP A 23 -12.53 -70.12 -16.93
CA ASP A 23 -11.29 -69.69 -17.57
C ASP A 23 -11.34 -68.45 -18.49
N ASN A 24 -10.96 -67.29 -17.94
CA ASN A 24 -10.34 -66.24 -18.76
C ASN A 24 -9.33 -65.46 -17.91
N LYS A 25 -8.34 -66.19 -17.37
CA LYS A 25 -7.01 -65.61 -17.14
C LYS A 25 -6.45 -65.28 -18.51
N GLN A 26 -6.51 -64.01 -18.92
CA GLN A 26 -5.75 -63.35 -20.01
C GLN A 26 -6.64 -62.39 -20.82
N ARG A 27 -7.18 -61.35 -20.18
CA ARG A 27 -7.52 -60.10 -20.89
C ARG A 27 -6.96 -58.91 -20.14
N GLY A 28 -5.85 -58.38 -20.66
CA GLY A 28 -5.47 -56.97 -20.49
C GLY A 28 -4.39 -56.63 -19.45
N SER A 29 -3.33 -57.41 -19.29
CA SER A 29 -2.11 -56.91 -18.61
C SER A 29 -1.47 -55.72 -19.39
N THR A 30 -1.81 -55.60 -20.68
CA THR A 30 -1.37 -54.56 -21.62
C THR A 30 -2.02 -53.20 -21.36
N GLY A 31 -3.33 -53.16 -21.06
CA GLY A 31 -4.05 -51.90 -20.77
C GLY A 31 -3.55 -51.21 -19.49
N ARG A 32 -3.33 -52.00 -18.42
CA ARG A 32 -2.76 -51.49 -17.16
C ARG A 32 -1.30 -51.04 -17.27
N ARG A 33 -0.55 -51.45 -18.30
CA ARG A 33 0.80 -50.95 -18.56
C ARG A 33 0.76 -49.61 -19.31
N LEU A 34 -0.10 -49.49 -20.32
CA LEU A 34 -0.28 -48.25 -21.08
C LEU A 34 -0.84 -47.12 -20.20
N ASP A 35 -1.84 -47.40 -19.37
CA ASP A 35 -2.39 -46.41 -18.41
C ASP A 35 -1.33 -45.93 -17.42
N ARG A 36 -0.46 -46.82 -16.94
CA ARG A 36 0.64 -46.45 -16.02
C ARG A 36 1.72 -45.60 -16.70
N VAL A 37 2.00 -45.82 -17.98
CA VAL A 37 2.96 -45.00 -18.75
C VAL A 37 2.36 -43.63 -19.05
N LEU A 38 1.07 -43.57 -19.44
CA LEU A 38 0.35 -42.31 -19.66
C LEU A 38 0.23 -41.49 -18.37
N LEU A 39 -0.16 -42.10 -17.26
CA LEU A 39 -0.24 -41.42 -15.95
C LEU A 39 1.14 -40.95 -15.45
N ARG A 40 2.22 -41.69 -15.76
CA ARG A 40 3.60 -41.24 -15.49
C ARG A 40 4.00 -40.06 -16.38
N GLY A 41 3.65 -40.10 -17.67
CA GLY A 41 3.91 -39.00 -18.62
C GLY A 41 3.18 -37.71 -18.20
N ILE A 42 1.90 -37.80 -17.83
CA ILE A 42 1.12 -36.67 -17.30
C ILE A 42 1.74 -36.14 -16.00
N ARG A 43 2.20 -37.02 -15.11
CA ARG A 43 2.85 -36.61 -13.86
C ARG A 43 4.17 -35.88 -14.13
N VAL A 44 5.01 -36.38 -15.03
CA VAL A 44 6.27 -35.73 -15.42
C VAL A 44 6.01 -34.39 -16.08
N LEU A 45 5.05 -34.33 -17.02
CA LEU A 45 4.65 -33.09 -17.67
C LEU A 45 4.15 -32.06 -16.65
N ARG A 46 3.32 -32.47 -15.68
CA ARG A 46 2.84 -31.58 -14.60
C ARG A 46 3.99 -30.99 -13.79
N TRP A 47 4.98 -31.80 -13.43
CA TRP A 47 6.16 -31.32 -12.70
C TRP A 47 7.07 -30.43 -13.55
N MET A 48 7.23 -30.74 -14.84
CA MET A 48 7.95 -29.90 -15.80
C MET A 48 7.29 -28.53 -15.95
N VAL A 49 5.96 -28.50 -16.10
CA VAL A 49 5.18 -27.25 -16.16
C VAL A 49 5.33 -26.46 -14.86
N LEU A 50 5.24 -27.12 -13.70
CA LEU A 50 5.42 -26.47 -12.41
C LEU A 50 6.83 -25.86 -12.28
N LEU A 51 7.87 -26.60 -12.65
CA LEU A 51 9.26 -26.11 -12.65
C LEU A 51 9.44 -24.93 -13.62
N ALA A 52 8.85 -24.99 -14.81
CA ALA A 52 8.92 -23.90 -15.78
C ALA A 52 8.23 -22.63 -15.26
N VAL A 53 7.06 -22.76 -14.64
CA VAL A 53 6.36 -21.62 -14.00
C VAL A 53 7.20 -21.05 -12.86
N LEU A 54 7.80 -21.89 -12.03
CA LEU A 54 8.63 -21.43 -10.91
C LEU A 54 9.90 -20.72 -11.39
N ALA A 55 10.53 -21.23 -12.46
CA ALA A 55 11.66 -20.57 -13.11
C ALA A 55 11.27 -19.21 -13.71
N LEU A 56 10.09 -19.11 -14.34
CA LEU A 56 9.57 -17.85 -14.87
C LEU A 56 9.31 -16.82 -13.76
N ILE A 57 8.69 -17.24 -12.64
CA ILE A 57 8.47 -16.38 -11.48
C ILE A 57 9.81 -15.92 -10.90
N GLY A 58 10.78 -16.84 -10.77
CA GLY A 58 12.12 -16.50 -10.28
C GLY A 58 12.85 -15.51 -11.19
N TRP A 59 12.72 -15.67 -12.52
CA TRP A 59 13.27 -14.72 -13.48
C TRP A 59 12.61 -13.35 -13.39
N ALA A 60 11.28 -13.30 -13.32
CA ALA A 60 10.53 -12.05 -13.17
C ALA A 60 10.85 -11.35 -11.84
N ALA A 61 10.98 -12.10 -10.74
CA ALA A 61 11.39 -11.56 -9.45
C ALA A 61 12.81 -11.00 -9.50
N ASN A 62 13.77 -11.72 -10.10
CA ASN A 62 15.14 -11.21 -10.27
C ASN A 62 15.19 -9.97 -11.20
N TYR A 63 14.32 -9.90 -12.21
CA TYR A 63 14.21 -8.71 -13.05
C TYR A 63 13.65 -7.52 -12.27
N GLU A 64 12.61 -7.73 -11.48
CA GLU A 64 12.02 -6.69 -10.62
C GLU A 64 13.01 -6.24 -9.54
N MET A 65 13.73 -7.15 -8.88
CA MET A 65 14.75 -6.77 -7.89
C MET A 65 15.90 -5.94 -8.49
N ARG A 66 16.15 -6.05 -9.80
CA ARG A 66 17.19 -5.28 -10.49
C ARG A 66 16.70 -3.94 -11.01
N THR A 67 15.40 -3.80 -11.26
CA THR A 67 14.84 -2.63 -11.96
C THR A 67 13.82 -1.85 -11.15
N SER A 68 13.23 -2.46 -10.12
CA SER A 68 12.14 -1.95 -9.27
C SER A 68 11.03 -1.26 -10.07
N TYR A 69 10.75 -1.75 -11.29
CA TYR A 69 9.91 -1.04 -12.23
C TYR A 69 8.43 -1.09 -11.81
N VAL A 70 7.93 -2.27 -11.45
CA VAL A 70 6.54 -2.46 -11.03
C VAL A 70 6.29 -1.76 -9.69
N GLU A 71 7.22 -1.89 -8.75
CA GLU A 71 7.18 -1.21 -7.45
C GLU A 71 7.14 0.31 -7.61
N ALA A 72 8.08 0.88 -8.39
CA ALA A 72 8.13 2.32 -8.63
C ALA A 72 6.86 2.83 -9.31
N TRP A 73 6.33 2.09 -10.29
CA TRP A 73 5.08 2.46 -10.96
C TRP A 73 3.89 2.45 -9.99
N LEU A 74 3.79 1.42 -9.13
CA LEU A 74 2.74 1.30 -8.14
C LEU A 74 2.81 2.43 -7.11
N PHE A 75 3.99 2.68 -6.54
CA PHE A 75 4.20 3.75 -5.57
C PHE A 75 3.93 5.13 -6.16
N THR A 76 4.39 5.39 -7.39
CA THR A 76 4.09 6.65 -8.08
C THR A 76 2.59 6.87 -8.26
N ARG A 77 1.83 5.80 -8.54
CA ARG A 77 0.38 5.89 -8.70
C ARG A 77 -0.33 6.16 -7.38
N ILE A 78 0.15 5.53 -6.30
CA ILE A 78 -0.36 5.73 -4.94
C ILE A 78 -0.06 7.15 -4.46
N ASP A 79 1.18 7.61 -4.63
CA ASP A 79 1.66 8.95 -4.27
C ASP A 79 0.86 10.07 -4.95
N ARG A 80 0.53 9.92 -6.24
CA ARG A 80 -0.33 10.89 -6.96
C ARG A 80 -1.71 11.11 -6.34
N SER A 81 -2.19 10.17 -5.53
CA SER A 81 -3.46 10.31 -4.80
C SER A 81 -3.30 10.99 -3.43
N MET A 82 -2.06 11.24 -3.00
CA MET A 82 -1.69 11.85 -1.73
C MET A 82 -1.23 13.28 -1.95
N SER A 83 -2.13 14.22 -1.73
CA SER A 83 -1.83 15.64 -1.76
C SER A 83 -2.33 16.37 -0.52
N VAL A 84 -1.76 17.55 -0.30
CA VAL A 84 -2.17 18.51 0.73
C VAL A 84 -2.41 19.85 0.05
N ALA A 85 -3.56 20.48 0.33
CA ALA A 85 -3.92 21.79 -0.19
C ALA A 85 -4.40 22.70 0.95
N VAL A 86 -4.23 24.00 0.79
CA VAL A 86 -4.79 24.99 1.73
C VAL A 86 -6.13 25.46 1.16
N GLU A 87 -7.21 25.13 1.87
CA GLU A 87 -8.57 25.47 1.47
C GLU A 87 -9.19 26.48 2.44
N PRO A 88 -10.21 27.26 2.02
CA PRO A 88 -10.93 28.16 2.89
C PRO A 88 -11.62 27.46 4.07
N GLY A 89 -11.66 28.15 5.20
CA GLY A 89 -12.33 27.73 6.43
C GLY A 89 -11.50 26.84 7.35
N THR A 90 -12.12 26.47 8.47
CA THR A 90 -11.57 25.49 9.41
C THR A 90 -11.54 24.10 8.78
N ASN A 91 -10.60 23.27 9.21
CA ASN A 91 -10.52 21.86 8.87
C ASN A 91 -10.70 21.01 10.13
N ASP A 92 -11.89 20.43 10.29
CA ASP A 92 -12.23 19.62 11.46
C ASP A 92 -11.60 18.21 11.42
N SER A 93 -11.15 17.75 10.24
CA SER A 93 -10.49 16.45 10.07
C SER A 93 -8.97 16.53 10.12
N ILE A 94 -8.40 17.71 10.40
CA ILE A 94 -6.95 17.88 10.50
C ILE A 94 -6.38 17.06 11.65
N ARG A 95 -5.26 16.38 11.39
CA ARG A 95 -4.51 15.66 12.41
C ARG A 95 -3.22 16.40 12.68
N PHE A 96 -3.11 16.96 13.87
CA PHE A 96 -1.88 17.60 14.32
C PHE A 96 -0.91 16.54 14.86
N PRO A 97 0.39 16.64 14.57
CA PRO A 97 1.39 15.76 15.16
C PRO A 97 1.44 15.97 16.68
N LYS A 98 1.73 14.90 17.41
CA LYS A 98 1.80 14.93 18.89
C LYS A 98 3.21 15.11 19.43
N HIS A 99 4.21 14.67 18.67
CA HIS A 99 5.62 14.61 19.05
C HIS A 99 6.45 14.36 17.80
N GLY A 100 7.70 14.81 17.83
CA GLY A 100 8.63 14.65 16.72
C GLY A 100 9.62 15.81 16.70
N PRO A 101 10.92 15.57 16.50
CA PRO A 101 11.92 16.63 16.61
C PRO A 101 11.67 17.75 15.60
N TYR A 102 11.19 17.42 14.40
CA TYR A 102 10.85 18.41 13.38
C TYR A 102 9.54 19.14 13.69
N ASP A 103 8.51 18.39 14.10
CA ASP A 103 7.19 18.93 14.43
C ASP A 103 7.23 19.85 15.65
N GLU A 104 8.02 19.51 16.66
CA GLU A 104 8.25 20.35 17.84
C GLU A 104 9.04 21.60 17.45
N ARG A 105 10.14 21.42 16.70
CA ARG A 105 11.03 22.50 16.28
C ARG A 105 10.33 23.54 15.41
N LEU A 106 9.41 23.12 14.54
CA LEU A 106 8.63 24.02 13.68
C LEU A 106 7.29 24.44 14.29
N GLY A 107 6.97 23.94 15.49
CA GLY A 107 5.77 24.31 16.24
C GLY A 107 4.47 23.66 15.74
N TYR A 108 4.55 22.63 14.90
CA TYR A 108 3.38 21.86 14.45
C TYR A 108 2.64 21.18 15.61
N VAL A 109 3.38 20.69 16.62
CA VAL A 109 2.78 20.12 17.85
C VAL A 109 1.99 21.16 18.64
N SER A 110 2.41 22.42 18.61
CA SER A 110 1.80 23.53 19.36
C SER A 110 0.65 24.22 18.61
N LEU A 111 0.40 23.88 17.34
CA LEU A 111 -0.66 24.50 16.53
C LEU A 111 -2.06 24.45 17.18
N PRO A 112 -2.53 23.33 17.78
CA PRO A 112 -3.82 23.30 18.45
C PRO A 112 -3.94 24.36 19.55
N GLN A 113 -2.87 24.55 20.33
CA GLN A 113 -2.83 25.54 21.41
C GLN A 113 -2.87 26.97 20.86
N PHE A 114 -2.10 27.24 19.80
CA PHE A 114 -2.09 28.55 19.14
C PHE A 114 -3.47 28.89 18.53
N ILE A 115 -4.08 27.94 17.82
CA ILE A 115 -5.41 28.13 17.22
C ILE A 115 -6.44 28.38 18.32
N SER A 116 -6.43 27.59 19.40
CA SER A 116 -7.35 27.78 20.53
C SER A 116 -7.18 29.14 21.20
N ALA A 117 -5.94 29.60 21.41
CA ALA A 117 -5.66 30.90 22.01
C ALA A 117 -6.11 32.07 21.12
N LEU A 118 -5.94 31.94 19.80
CA LEU A 118 -6.38 32.93 18.82
C LEU A 118 -7.91 32.97 18.72
N ASN A 119 -8.57 31.82 18.67
CA ASN A 119 -10.03 31.72 18.67
C ASN A 119 -10.63 32.37 19.94
N GLY A 120 -10.00 32.15 21.11
CA GLY A 120 -10.40 32.79 22.36
C GLY A 120 -10.26 34.31 22.37
N ARG A 121 -9.50 34.89 21.43
CA ARG A 121 -9.33 36.33 21.21
C ARG A 121 -10.10 36.83 19.98
N HIS A 122 -11.09 36.07 19.53
CA HIS A 122 -11.96 36.41 18.39
C HIS A 122 -11.27 36.45 17.02
N PHE A 123 -10.10 35.83 16.88
CA PHE A 123 -9.56 35.55 15.55
C PHE A 123 -10.29 34.37 14.92
N THR A 124 -10.38 34.35 13.60
CA THR A 124 -11.00 33.25 12.84
C THR A 124 -9.98 32.62 11.90
N VAL A 125 -10.16 31.32 11.64
CA VAL A 125 -9.34 30.58 10.67
C VAL A 125 -9.89 30.85 9.27
N GLU A 126 -9.20 31.69 8.50
CA GLU A 126 -9.60 32.01 7.12
C GLU A 126 -9.37 30.82 6.18
N LYS A 127 -8.23 30.13 6.32
CA LYS A 127 -7.83 28.99 5.48
C LYS A 127 -7.01 28.00 6.29
N GLN A 128 -7.17 26.72 5.99
CA GLN A 128 -6.46 25.65 6.68
C GLN A 128 -6.05 24.53 5.71
N ALA A 129 -4.94 23.86 6.02
CA ALA A 129 -4.47 22.73 5.24
C ALA A 129 -5.44 21.54 5.36
N ARG A 130 -5.74 20.89 4.24
CA ARG A 130 -6.58 19.70 4.11
C ARG A 130 -5.82 18.61 3.35
N TRP A 131 -5.95 17.40 3.87
CA TRP A 131 -5.40 16.21 3.24
C TRP A 131 -6.38 15.68 2.20
N SER A 132 -5.82 15.15 1.12
CA SER A 132 -6.58 14.35 0.18
C SER A 132 -7.06 13.05 0.82
N ARG A 133 -8.15 12.48 0.27
CA ARG A 133 -8.65 11.16 0.71
C ARG A 133 -7.64 10.02 0.54
N GLY A 134 -6.69 10.15 -0.38
CA GLY A 134 -5.61 9.17 -0.55
C GLY A 134 -4.64 9.22 0.62
N LEU A 135 -4.23 10.43 1.02
CA LEU A 135 -3.34 10.65 2.15
C LEU A 135 -4.01 10.25 3.49
N ASP A 136 -5.28 10.61 3.70
CA ASP A 136 -6.02 10.21 4.90
C ASP A 136 -6.01 8.69 5.10
N ARG A 137 -6.36 7.93 4.05
CA ARG A 137 -6.38 6.46 4.10
C ARG A 137 -5.00 5.86 4.31
N PHE A 138 -3.96 6.47 3.74
CA PHE A 138 -2.59 5.99 3.91
C PHE A 138 -2.13 6.15 5.36
N VAL A 139 -2.43 7.28 5.99
CA VAL A 139 -2.13 7.52 7.40
C VAL A 139 -2.99 6.62 8.30
N ASP A 140 -4.24 6.36 7.95
CA ASP A 140 -5.10 5.40 8.67
C ASP A 140 -4.53 3.97 8.66
N LEU A 141 -3.82 3.59 7.60
CA LEU A 141 -3.12 2.31 7.50
C LEU A 141 -1.77 2.28 8.26
N GLY A 142 -1.44 3.36 8.97
CA GLY A 142 -0.19 3.50 9.73
C GLY A 142 0.97 4.10 8.94
N GLY A 143 0.72 4.60 7.72
CA GLY A 143 1.71 5.36 6.96
C GLY A 143 2.03 6.70 7.61
N PHE A 144 3.25 7.19 7.41
CA PHE A 144 3.62 8.56 7.80
C PHE A 144 3.05 9.54 6.77
N PRO A 145 2.54 10.70 7.19
CA PRO A 145 1.99 11.65 6.25
C PRO A 145 3.11 12.19 5.34
N ILE A 146 2.88 12.15 4.02
CA ILE A 146 3.82 12.62 3.02
C ILE A 146 3.33 13.97 2.51
N TYR A 147 4.08 15.02 2.79
CA TYR A 147 3.85 16.36 2.28
C TYR A 147 5.18 17.09 2.16
N ALA A 148 5.20 18.14 1.34
CA ALA A 148 6.37 19.02 1.26
C ALA A 148 6.56 19.72 2.61
N GLU A 149 7.54 19.25 3.38
CA GLU A 149 7.95 19.89 4.62
C GLU A 149 8.55 21.27 4.34
N LYS A 150 8.32 22.19 5.26
CA LYS A 150 8.83 23.55 5.15
C LYS A 150 10.12 23.66 5.94
N ASP A 151 11.21 24.02 5.29
CA ASP A 151 12.50 24.27 5.97
C ASP A 151 12.47 25.42 6.99
N ARG A 152 11.37 26.18 6.99
CA ARG A 152 11.13 27.33 7.86
C ARG A 152 9.68 27.36 8.34
N ALA A 153 9.53 27.74 9.59
CA ALA A 153 8.26 28.14 10.21
C ALA A 153 8.36 29.56 10.73
N GLY A 154 7.25 30.09 11.22
CA GLY A 154 7.20 31.44 11.76
C GLY A 154 5.78 31.93 11.98
N LEU A 155 5.68 33.00 12.75
CA LEU A 155 4.45 33.75 12.95
C LEU A 155 4.63 35.13 12.33
N ARG A 156 3.71 35.50 11.45
CA ARG A 156 3.63 36.83 10.86
C ARG A 156 2.29 37.44 11.23
N ILE A 157 2.31 38.68 11.69
CA ILE A 157 1.14 39.47 12.06
C ILE A 157 1.14 40.68 11.15
N PHE A 158 0.01 40.91 10.51
CA PHE A 158 -0.19 42.04 9.61
C PHE A 158 -1.21 43.01 10.21
N ASP A 159 -1.06 44.29 9.91
CA ASP A 159 -2.10 45.27 10.16
C ASP A 159 -3.21 45.18 9.10
N ARG A 160 -4.21 46.05 9.23
CA ARG A 160 -5.33 46.15 8.29
C ARG A 160 -4.92 46.57 6.88
N SER A 161 -3.78 47.25 6.72
CA SER A 161 -3.24 47.65 5.41
C SER A 161 -2.41 46.53 4.74
N GLY A 162 -2.19 45.43 5.44
CA GLY A 162 -1.34 44.32 5.00
C GLY A 162 0.15 44.53 5.29
N ALA A 163 0.51 45.56 6.06
CA ALA A 163 1.88 45.77 6.49
C ALA A 163 2.22 44.81 7.64
N GLU A 164 3.39 44.17 7.58
CA GLU A 164 3.85 43.24 8.62
C GLU A 164 4.24 44.03 9.88
N VAL A 165 3.46 43.87 10.95
CA VAL A 165 3.66 44.51 12.27
C VAL A 165 4.62 43.69 13.12
N TYR A 166 4.56 42.36 12.99
CA TYR A 166 5.43 41.44 13.70
C TYR A 166 5.74 40.23 12.85
N GLY A 167 6.98 39.78 12.89
CA GLY A 167 7.44 38.61 12.15
C GLY A 167 8.51 37.89 12.94
N THR A 168 8.27 36.62 13.27
CA THR A 168 9.30 35.71 13.77
C THR A 168 9.48 34.56 12.79
N ARG A 169 10.73 34.12 12.63
CA ARG A 169 11.11 33.05 11.72
C ARG A 169 11.97 32.06 12.47
N PHE A 170 11.72 30.79 12.23
CA PHE A 170 12.49 29.69 12.78
C PHE A 170 12.81 28.66 11.69
N PRO A 171 14.07 28.19 11.57
CA PRO A 171 15.25 28.69 12.27
C PRO A 171 15.56 30.15 11.90
N GLN A 172 16.19 30.89 12.82
CA GLN A 172 16.56 32.30 12.55
C GLN A 172 17.64 32.40 11.46
N LEU A 173 18.54 31.42 11.43
CA LEU A 173 19.60 31.28 10.43
C LEU A 173 19.16 30.26 9.37
N ALA A 174 18.38 30.71 8.39
CA ALA A 174 17.94 29.87 7.29
C ALA A 174 17.91 30.62 5.96
N TYR A 175 18.51 30.03 4.92
CA TYR A 175 18.46 30.52 3.54
C TYR A 175 17.06 30.32 2.95
N ARG A 176 16.59 31.28 2.15
CA ARG A 176 15.20 31.30 1.61
C ARG A 176 14.92 30.12 0.70
N ASP A 177 15.89 29.85 -0.14
CA ASP A 177 15.88 28.84 -1.17
C ASP A 177 17.34 28.41 -1.42
N PHE A 178 17.52 27.31 -2.14
CA PHE A 178 18.86 26.80 -2.45
C PHE A 178 19.73 27.85 -3.17
N ALA A 179 19.14 28.65 -4.07
CA ALA A 179 19.86 29.68 -4.82
C ALA A 179 20.38 30.83 -3.94
N SER A 180 19.78 31.04 -2.76
CA SER A 180 20.24 32.03 -1.78
C SER A 180 21.39 31.57 -0.89
N ILE A 181 21.81 30.30 -1.00
CA ILE A 181 22.96 29.76 -0.25
C ILE A 181 24.25 30.30 -0.89
N PRO A 182 25.14 30.98 -0.14
CA PRO A 182 26.41 31.44 -0.68
C PRO A 182 27.23 30.26 -1.24
N PRO A 183 27.81 30.37 -2.45
CA PRO A 183 28.59 29.28 -3.06
C PRO A 183 29.72 28.78 -2.17
N LEU A 184 30.33 29.67 -1.36
CA LEU A 184 31.35 29.29 -0.39
C LEU A 184 30.85 28.25 0.62
N VAL A 185 29.63 28.40 1.13
CA VAL A 185 29.03 27.45 2.10
C VAL A 185 28.76 26.11 1.42
N ALA A 186 28.10 26.13 0.26
CA ALA A 186 27.78 24.92 -0.49
C ALA A 186 29.05 24.14 -0.88
N ASN A 187 30.06 24.83 -1.44
CA ASN A 187 31.32 24.22 -1.84
C ASN A 187 32.13 23.69 -0.66
N SER A 188 32.09 24.36 0.50
CA SER A 188 32.77 23.88 1.71
C SER A 188 32.17 22.57 2.20
N LEU A 189 30.84 22.47 2.22
CA LEU A 189 30.14 21.23 2.63
C LEU A 189 30.44 20.10 1.65
N LEU A 190 30.36 20.36 0.35
CA LEU A 190 30.69 19.38 -0.68
C LEU A 190 32.13 18.86 -0.52
N PHE A 191 33.07 19.74 -0.24
CA PHE A 191 34.47 19.34 -0.01
C PHE A 191 34.69 18.49 1.25
N ILE A 192 33.81 18.58 2.25
CA ILE A 192 33.91 17.80 3.49
C ILE A 192 33.19 16.45 3.36
N GLU A 193 32.04 16.42 2.69
CA GLU A 193 31.23 15.21 2.53
C GLU A 193 31.73 14.25 1.44
N ASP A 194 32.37 14.78 0.39
CA ASP A 194 32.83 13.98 -0.77
C ASP A 194 34.25 13.40 -0.56
N ARG A 195 34.57 13.04 0.69
CA ARG A 195 35.84 12.40 1.10
C ARG A 195 35.62 10.98 1.60
#